data_AF-A0A2N7B619-F1
#
_entry.id   AF-A0A2N7B619-F1
#
_cell.length_a   1.000
_cell.length_b   1.000
_cell.length_c   1.000
_cell.angle_alpha   90.00
_cell.angle_beta   90.00
_cell.angle_gamma   90.00
#
_symmetry.space_group_name_H-M   'P 1'
#
loop_
_entity.id
_entity.type
_entity.pdbx_description
1 polymer ?
#
loop_
_entity_poly.entity_id
_entity_poly.type
_entity_poly.pdbx_seq_one_letter_code
_entity_poly.pdbx_strand_id
1 'polypeptide(L)'
;MLPNSYELPEAGKPPYRLPGVSIATLTETFLSHHTLELLPTNQRDYTPVQPREISVNSGTFTSASRLTYFPQVSVEQTDQDLILSCACQLPTTSLCPHQTQVLLNLMQRPELRIFFDRQMRYERFYRTAQEYGLEKETNLDEYFDLEYQDYSVRVKPKLKELVSIEEATQQYEKLGTEWTPPLPKPDAQKRFIVFRRHRFYEHFFIEYYEAATTKEGKIKNPLRTINPMDFVWQTDDTDLLKFYTALTRFQNPHRTKNALADLGALKALVQNPLELDVYYHPSQSSEKIIAQGLTPVRIQRSALQLHLTVHQRESFYQVLGQLLVNDQPYELPTVTIAYDYFFLLDQTLHLIDSPDLLRVLNFLKLNQYRLLLHESKFEEFRQQVLVRLENHIRVTYTYLKPATPEQIEESGFDQPRQWMLYLSEKDSFISLTPVLKYGPVEVPVLSKRQIYSLDPLGAPFTLERDDAEELDFISLLLQQHPDFYEQMPKNGELPRDYFFLHKSRFLEEDWFLSAFEAWQSRGITILGFNELGNNRLNGNKAKISVHVSSGLNWFETSIQVSFGAQKVSLKHLHKSVKNKSRHYV
;
A
#
# COMPACT_ATOMS: atom_id res chain seq x y z
N MET A 1 24.22 -52.40 29.66
CA MET A 1 24.56 -53.50 28.74
C MET A 1 25.98 -53.28 28.26
N LEU A 2 26.82 -54.25 28.62
CA LEU A 2 28.17 -54.57 28.14
C LEU A 2 29.20 -53.43 27.94
N PRO A 3 30.31 -53.45 28.72
CA PRO A 3 31.46 -52.57 28.58
C PRO A 3 32.43 -53.15 27.55
N ASN A 4 32.99 -52.32 26.66
CA ASN A 4 34.17 -52.71 25.89
C ASN A 4 35.32 -51.76 26.22
N SER A 5 36.15 -52.26 27.14
CA SER A 5 37.61 -52.18 27.13
C SER A 5 38.25 -50.83 26.81
N TYR A 6 38.68 -50.16 27.87
CA TYR A 6 39.92 -49.40 27.88
C TYR A 6 41.06 -50.28 27.34
N GLU A 7 41.44 -50.10 26.08
CA GLU A 7 42.76 -50.48 25.60
C GLU A 7 43.69 -49.30 25.87
N LEU A 8 44.65 -49.54 26.76
CA LEU A 8 45.81 -48.69 27.01
C LEU A 8 46.55 -48.44 25.67
N PRO A 9 47.10 -47.24 25.41
CA PRO A 9 47.95 -47.06 24.25
C PRO A 9 49.17 -47.96 24.40
N GLU A 10 49.34 -48.89 23.45
CA GLU A 10 50.58 -49.65 23.25
C GLU A 10 51.77 -48.69 23.28
N ALA A 11 52.85 -49.12 23.93
CA ALA A 11 54.10 -48.37 24.07
C ALA A 11 54.49 -47.72 22.73
N GLY A 12 54.30 -46.41 22.64
CA GLY A 12 54.61 -45.64 21.44
C GLY A 12 56.06 -45.87 21.05
N LYS A 13 56.28 -46.30 19.81
CA LYS A 13 57.60 -46.44 19.22
C LYS A 13 58.40 -45.15 19.49
N PRO A 14 59.65 -45.22 19.97
CA PRO A 14 60.41 -44.03 20.32
C PRO A 14 60.56 -43.11 19.09
N PRO A 15 60.48 -41.79 19.25
CA PRO A 15 60.60 -40.87 18.13
C PRO A 15 62.00 -40.96 17.49
N TYR A 16 62.05 -40.75 16.18
CA TYR A 16 63.30 -40.57 15.47
C TYR A 16 63.83 -39.14 15.70
N ARG A 17 65.08 -39.02 16.15
CA ARG A 17 65.70 -37.72 16.48
C ARG A 17 66.85 -37.43 15.54
N LEU A 18 66.82 -36.24 14.96
CA LEU A 18 67.90 -35.66 14.17
C LEU A 18 68.54 -34.52 14.97
N PRO A 19 69.66 -34.78 15.69
CA PRO A 19 70.30 -33.79 16.52
C PRO A 19 71.03 -32.73 15.68
N GLY A 20 70.88 -31.47 16.04
CA GLY A 20 71.50 -30.30 15.40
C GLY A 20 70.91 -29.94 14.03
N VAL A 21 69.75 -30.49 13.66
CA VAL A 21 69.12 -30.31 12.35
C VAL A 21 67.83 -29.53 12.48
N SER A 22 67.61 -28.57 11.59
CA SER A 22 66.33 -27.89 11.39
C SER A 22 65.81 -28.12 9.96
N ILE A 23 64.51 -27.94 9.73
CA ILE A 23 63.89 -27.97 8.41
C ILE A 23 64.54 -26.94 7.47
N ALA A 24 64.96 -25.79 8.00
CA ALA A 24 65.61 -24.73 7.21
C ALA A 24 66.99 -25.15 6.67
N THR A 25 67.72 -25.99 7.42
CA THR A 25 69.08 -26.47 7.11
C THR A 25 69.10 -27.86 6.47
N LEU A 26 67.95 -28.50 6.34
CA LEU A 26 67.82 -29.86 5.82
C LEU A 26 68.10 -29.90 4.31
N THR A 27 68.85 -30.89 3.85
CA THR A 27 69.15 -31.11 2.42
C THR A 27 68.72 -32.50 1.97
N GLU A 28 68.45 -32.68 0.69
CA GLU A 28 68.10 -33.99 0.13
C GLU A 28 69.27 -34.99 0.29
N THR A 29 70.51 -34.49 0.23
CA THR A 29 71.72 -35.29 0.53
C THR A 29 71.76 -35.75 1.98
N PHE A 30 71.33 -34.93 2.94
CA PHE A 30 71.24 -35.33 4.33
C PHE A 30 70.17 -36.41 4.52
N LEU A 31 69.00 -36.24 3.90
CA LEU A 31 67.91 -37.22 3.96
C LEU A 31 68.32 -38.57 3.39
N SER A 32 69.04 -38.61 2.26
CA SER A 32 69.48 -39.86 1.62
C SER A 32 70.43 -40.69 2.50
N HIS A 33 71.18 -40.06 3.40
CA HIS A 33 72.01 -40.75 4.40
C HIS A 33 71.22 -41.30 5.60
N HIS A 34 69.98 -40.85 5.80
CA HIS A 34 69.15 -41.20 6.96
C HIS A 34 67.90 -42.04 6.59
N THR A 35 67.65 -42.29 5.30
CA THR A 35 66.60 -43.18 4.80
C THR A 35 67.20 -44.45 4.17
N LEU A 36 66.45 -45.56 4.19
CA LEU A 36 66.85 -46.81 3.53
C LEU A 36 66.32 -46.92 2.08
N GLU A 37 65.47 -45.97 1.66
CA GLU A 37 64.88 -45.93 0.31
C GLU A 37 65.52 -44.86 -0.58
N LEU A 38 65.54 -45.13 -1.89
CA LEU A 38 65.96 -44.14 -2.90
C LEU A 38 64.99 -42.97 -2.89
N LEU A 39 65.51 -41.75 -2.74
CA LEU A 39 64.70 -40.54 -2.83
C LEU A 39 64.15 -40.36 -4.25
N PRO A 40 62.92 -39.83 -4.42
CA PRO A 40 62.37 -39.54 -5.73
C PRO A 40 63.23 -38.52 -6.47
N THR A 41 63.58 -38.78 -7.73
CA THR A 41 64.43 -37.90 -8.54
C THR A 41 63.63 -36.87 -9.35
N ASN A 42 62.30 -36.99 -9.45
CA ASN A 42 61.42 -36.05 -10.15
C ASN A 42 60.34 -35.46 -9.24
N GLN A 43 60.05 -34.15 -9.41
CA GLN A 43 59.00 -33.44 -8.67
C GLN A 43 57.57 -34.02 -8.83
N ARG A 44 57.32 -34.81 -9.88
CA ARG A 44 56.03 -35.46 -10.15
C ARG A 44 55.79 -36.73 -9.32
N ASP A 45 56.84 -37.27 -8.69
CA ASP A 45 56.77 -38.50 -7.91
C ASP A 45 56.53 -38.25 -6.41
N TYR A 46 56.46 -36.97 -5.98
CA TYR A 46 56.12 -36.63 -4.60
C TYR A 46 54.62 -36.79 -4.36
N THR A 47 54.26 -37.69 -3.44
CA THR A 47 52.90 -37.75 -2.91
C THR A 47 52.66 -36.50 -2.04
N PRO A 48 51.67 -35.63 -2.37
CA PRO A 48 51.41 -34.43 -1.59
C PRO A 48 50.89 -34.79 -0.20
N VAL A 49 51.47 -34.19 0.83
CA VAL A 49 50.98 -34.29 2.22
C VAL A 49 50.15 -33.06 2.59
N GLN A 50 49.23 -33.21 3.53
CA GLN A 50 48.46 -32.12 4.11
C GLN A 50 48.62 -32.13 5.62
N PRO A 51 48.79 -30.95 6.25
CA PRO A 51 48.74 -30.83 7.69
C PRO A 51 47.31 -31.11 8.18
N ARG A 52 47.16 -31.93 9.21
CA ARG A 52 45.94 -32.00 10.04
C ARG A 52 45.94 -30.86 11.05
N GLU A 53 47.08 -30.66 11.69
CA GLU A 53 47.35 -29.54 12.59
C GLU A 53 48.76 -29.05 12.27
N ILE A 54 48.95 -27.74 12.24
CA ILE A 54 50.27 -27.13 12.06
C ILE A 54 50.32 -25.84 12.87
N SER A 55 51.42 -25.66 13.59
CA SER A 55 51.72 -24.46 14.34
C SER A 55 53.22 -24.19 14.26
N VAL A 56 53.68 -23.08 14.83
CA VAL A 56 55.10 -22.75 14.81
C VAL A 56 55.92 -23.90 15.42
N ASN A 57 56.85 -24.41 14.61
CA ASN A 57 57.77 -25.51 14.90
C ASN A 57 57.13 -26.88 15.21
N SER A 58 55.83 -27.06 14.99
CA SER A 58 55.19 -28.37 15.18
C SER A 58 54.06 -28.63 14.19
N GLY A 59 53.85 -29.88 13.81
CA GLY A 59 52.72 -30.24 12.95
C GLY A 59 52.50 -31.75 12.84
N THR A 60 51.27 -32.11 12.49
CA THR A 60 50.86 -33.47 12.17
C THR A 60 50.40 -33.55 10.72
N PHE A 61 50.90 -34.52 9.97
CA PHE A 61 50.73 -34.62 8.53
C PHE A 61 50.13 -35.95 8.11
N THR A 62 49.32 -35.91 7.07
CA THR A 62 48.68 -37.06 6.42
C THR A 62 48.77 -36.92 4.90
N SER A 63 48.46 -37.96 4.14
CA SER A 63 48.33 -37.86 2.68
C SER A 63 47.15 -36.98 2.27
N ALA A 64 47.31 -36.21 1.19
CA ALA A 64 46.24 -35.50 0.51
C ALA A 64 45.27 -36.44 -0.24
N SER A 65 45.73 -37.64 -0.60
CA SER A 65 44.96 -38.64 -1.34
C SER A 65 44.19 -39.56 -0.39
N ARG A 66 42.90 -39.79 -0.69
CA ARG A 66 42.07 -40.77 0.02
C ARG A 66 42.24 -42.22 -0.49
N LEU A 67 43.01 -42.42 -1.55
CA LEU A 67 43.12 -43.70 -2.26
C LEU A 67 44.24 -44.60 -1.70
N THR A 68 45.17 -44.04 -0.94
CA THR A 68 46.30 -44.75 -0.34
C THR A 68 46.35 -44.49 1.15
N TYR A 69 46.47 -45.56 1.95
CA TYR A 69 46.67 -45.44 3.39
C TYR A 69 48.01 -44.76 3.68
N PHE A 70 48.00 -43.66 4.43
CA PHE A 70 49.19 -42.95 4.88
C PHE A 70 49.11 -42.73 6.39
N PRO A 71 50.04 -43.29 7.18
CA PRO A 71 50.03 -43.14 8.63
C PRO A 71 50.30 -41.69 9.02
N GLN A 72 49.71 -41.24 10.13
CA GLN A 72 49.97 -39.91 10.66
C GLN A 72 51.45 -39.78 11.05
N VAL A 73 52.07 -38.68 10.60
CA VAL A 73 53.44 -38.33 10.93
C VAL A 73 53.43 -37.03 11.72
N SER A 74 54.02 -37.01 12.91
CA SER A 74 54.25 -35.78 13.66
C SER A 74 55.68 -35.30 13.48
N VAL A 75 55.84 -33.99 13.34
CA VAL A 75 57.13 -33.31 13.27
C VAL A 75 57.14 -32.23 14.35
N GLU A 76 58.18 -32.22 15.16
CA GLU A 76 58.42 -31.21 16.19
C GLU A 76 59.87 -30.75 16.07
N GLN A 77 60.08 -29.45 15.99
CA GLN A 77 61.39 -28.83 15.88
C GLN A 77 61.66 -28.01 17.14
N THR A 78 62.77 -28.31 17.79
CA THR A 78 63.30 -27.54 18.92
C THR A 78 64.54 -26.78 18.47
N ASP A 79 65.13 -25.96 19.35
CA ASP A 79 66.38 -25.26 19.03
C ASP A 79 67.56 -26.22 18.79
N GLN A 80 67.46 -27.47 19.23
CA GLN A 80 68.55 -28.45 19.21
C GLN A 80 68.25 -29.67 18.34
N ASP A 81 67.00 -30.13 18.28
CA ASP A 81 66.61 -31.38 17.64
C ASP A 81 65.42 -31.22 16.70
N LEU A 82 65.42 -31.98 15.60
CA LEU A 82 64.23 -32.26 14.80
C LEU A 82 63.72 -33.67 15.14
N ILE A 83 62.51 -33.75 15.67
CA ILE A 83 61.89 -34.95 16.23
C ILE A 83 60.75 -35.38 15.32
N LEU A 84 60.77 -36.64 14.88
CA LEU A 84 59.74 -37.22 14.03
C LEU A 84 59.13 -38.48 14.64
N SER A 85 57.81 -38.60 14.61
CA SER A 85 57.11 -39.84 14.95
C SER A 85 56.18 -40.25 13.83
N CYS A 86 56.06 -41.55 13.59
CA CYS A 86 55.17 -42.10 12.57
C CYS A 86 54.51 -43.36 13.10
N ALA A 87 53.21 -43.52 12.83
CA ALA A 87 52.42 -44.69 13.26
C ALA A 87 52.68 -45.98 12.44
N CYS A 88 53.74 -46.02 11.61
CA CYS A 88 54.10 -47.22 10.85
C CYS A 88 54.86 -48.26 11.69
N GLN A 89 54.84 -49.53 11.26
CA GLN A 89 55.46 -50.66 11.97
C GLN A 89 56.96 -50.88 11.67
N LEU A 90 57.58 -50.05 10.82
CA LEU A 90 59.03 -50.15 10.51
C LEU A 90 59.87 -49.82 11.76
N PRO A 91 61.16 -50.21 11.88
CA PRO A 91 62.05 -49.82 12.99
C PRO A 91 62.38 -48.32 13.02
N THR A 92 62.92 -47.77 14.13
CA THR A 92 63.34 -46.35 14.28
C THR A 92 64.84 -46.12 14.11
N THR A 93 65.56 -47.08 13.54
CA THR A 93 67.00 -46.91 13.25
C THR A 93 67.27 -45.96 12.09
N SER A 94 66.28 -45.74 11.22
CA SER A 94 66.31 -44.84 10.08
C SER A 94 64.96 -44.14 9.89
N LEU A 95 64.92 -43.07 9.11
CA LEU A 95 63.66 -42.45 8.67
C LEU A 95 62.84 -43.46 7.86
N CYS A 96 61.55 -43.58 8.18
CA CYS A 96 60.63 -44.36 7.36
C CYS A 96 60.20 -43.56 6.12
N PRO A 97 59.64 -44.23 5.08
CA PRO A 97 59.25 -43.57 3.84
C PRO A 97 58.28 -42.40 4.06
N HIS A 98 57.35 -42.54 5.01
CA HIS A 98 56.37 -41.51 5.36
C HIS A 98 57.02 -40.28 6.02
N GLN A 99 58.00 -40.50 6.92
CA GLN A 99 58.75 -39.42 7.56
C GLN A 99 59.57 -38.66 6.53
N THR A 100 60.29 -39.39 5.66
CA THR A 100 61.05 -38.83 4.55
C THR A 100 60.15 -38.03 3.61
N GLN A 101 58.96 -38.55 3.27
CA GLN A 101 57.99 -37.85 2.42
C GLN A 101 57.48 -36.54 3.03
N VAL A 102 57.21 -36.53 4.34
CA VAL A 102 56.80 -35.30 5.05
C VAL A 102 57.93 -34.29 5.09
N LEU A 103 59.16 -34.71 5.38
CA LEU A 103 60.33 -33.82 5.38
C LEU A 103 60.58 -33.20 4.01
N LEU A 104 60.49 -34.00 2.93
CA LEU A 104 60.61 -33.49 1.56
C LEU A 104 59.53 -32.45 1.24
N ASN A 105 58.27 -32.70 1.65
CA ASN A 105 57.20 -31.72 1.49
C ASN A 105 57.44 -30.45 2.32
N LEU A 106 57.90 -30.57 3.57
CA LEU A 106 58.24 -29.42 4.42
C LEU A 106 59.41 -28.61 3.86
N MET A 107 60.36 -29.24 3.16
CA MET A 107 61.48 -28.55 2.53
C MET A 107 61.07 -27.82 1.25
N GLN A 108 60.25 -28.46 0.41
CA GLN A 108 59.97 -28.00 -0.95
C GLN A 108 58.73 -27.10 -1.06
N ARG A 109 57.84 -27.09 -0.04
CA ARG A 109 56.60 -26.32 -0.05
C ARG A 109 56.71 -25.12 0.89
N PRO A 110 56.93 -23.89 0.37
CA PRO A 110 57.11 -22.70 1.20
C PRO A 110 55.98 -22.46 2.20
N GLU A 111 54.74 -22.77 1.80
CA GLU A 111 53.54 -22.62 2.63
C GLU A 111 53.50 -23.57 3.85
N LEU A 112 54.27 -24.65 3.86
CA LEU A 112 54.44 -25.52 5.03
C LEU A 112 55.77 -25.23 5.73
N ARG A 113 56.83 -24.98 4.96
CA ARG A 113 58.17 -24.65 5.46
C ARG A 113 58.18 -23.48 6.41
N ILE A 114 57.39 -22.44 6.11
CA ILE A 114 57.34 -21.22 6.91
C ILE A 114 57.04 -21.50 8.39
N PHE A 115 56.27 -22.53 8.74
CA PHE A 115 56.03 -22.87 10.15
C PHE A 115 57.27 -23.33 10.91
N PHE A 116 58.31 -23.80 10.22
CA PHE A 116 59.54 -24.34 10.80
C PHE A 116 60.80 -23.52 10.47
N ASP A 117 60.68 -22.50 9.61
CA ASP A 117 61.79 -21.65 9.16
C ASP A 117 61.65 -20.23 9.73
N ARG A 118 62.40 -19.94 10.80
CA ARG A 118 62.32 -18.68 11.54
C ARG A 118 62.61 -17.45 10.66
N GLN A 119 63.56 -17.55 9.73
CA GLN A 119 63.90 -16.43 8.86
C GLN A 119 62.75 -16.14 7.90
N MET A 120 62.19 -17.19 7.28
CA MET A 120 61.03 -17.05 6.39
C MET A 120 59.81 -16.49 7.12
N ARG A 121 59.57 -16.90 8.38
CA ARG A 121 58.52 -16.30 9.22
C ARG A 121 58.75 -14.82 9.46
N TYR A 122 59.96 -14.46 9.88
CA TYR A 122 60.29 -13.08 10.21
C TYR A 122 60.09 -12.16 9.00
N GLU A 123 60.55 -12.55 7.81
CA GLU A 123 60.34 -11.77 6.58
C GLU A 123 58.86 -11.60 6.24
N ARG A 124 58.03 -12.62 6.49
CA ARG A 124 56.58 -12.57 6.28
C ARG A 124 55.88 -11.68 7.31
N PHE A 125 56.22 -11.84 8.59
CA PHE A 125 55.70 -11.01 9.67
C PHE A 125 56.11 -9.55 9.50
N TYR A 126 57.34 -9.26 9.07
CA TYR A 126 57.82 -7.89 8.88
C TYR A 126 56.99 -7.12 7.85
N ARG A 127 56.59 -7.76 6.74
CA ARG A 127 55.71 -7.12 5.74
C ARG A 127 54.34 -6.80 6.32
N THR A 128 53.75 -7.72 7.09
CA THR A 128 52.46 -7.49 7.75
C THR A 128 52.58 -6.46 8.87
N ALA A 129 53.69 -6.45 9.62
CA ALA A 129 53.93 -5.53 10.74
C ALA A 129 53.83 -4.05 10.33
N GLN A 130 54.19 -3.70 9.09
CA GLN A 130 54.07 -2.34 8.55
C GLN A 130 52.63 -1.83 8.52
N GLU A 131 51.65 -2.72 8.30
CA GLU A 131 50.22 -2.37 8.30
C GLU A 131 49.68 -2.04 9.70
N TYR A 132 50.40 -2.50 10.73
CA TYR A 132 50.08 -2.32 12.16
C TYR A 132 51.04 -1.33 12.86
N GLY A 133 52.05 -0.79 12.16
CA GLY A 133 53.06 0.11 12.74
C GLY A 133 54.07 -0.58 13.67
N LEU A 134 54.27 -1.89 13.52
CA LEU A 134 55.16 -2.72 14.36
C LEU A 134 56.51 -3.01 13.71
N GLU A 135 56.90 -2.32 12.63
CA GLU A 135 58.11 -2.62 11.86
C GLU A 135 59.43 -2.39 12.62
N LYS A 136 59.38 -1.70 13.76
CA LYS A 136 60.55 -1.46 14.64
C LYS A 136 60.63 -2.42 15.82
N GLU A 137 59.63 -3.29 16.01
CA GLU A 137 59.62 -4.25 17.10
C GLU A 137 60.62 -5.37 16.86
N THR A 138 61.35 -5.76 17.91
CA THR A 138 62.45 -6.73 17.80
C THR A 138 61.99 -8.18 17.73
N ASN A 139 60.76 -8.48 18.19
CA ASN A 139 60.23 -9.84 18.25
C ASN A 139 58.78 -9.91 17.71
N LEU A 140 58.65 -10.07 16.40
CA LEU A 140 57.34 -10.11 15.73
C LEU A 140 56.54 -11.39 16.04
N ASP A 141 57.18 -12.48 16.48
CA ASP A 141 56.51 -13.72 16.90
C ASP A 141 55.61 -13.50 18.15
N GLU A 142 55.76 -12.41 18.91
CA GLU A 142 54.86 -12.06 20.03
C GLU A 142 53.50 -11.52 19.57
N TYR A 143 53.48 -10.84 18.43
CA TYR A 143 52.30 -10.13 17.93
C TYR A 143 51.54 -10.92 16.87
N PHE A 144 52.23 -11.77 16.13
CA PHE A 144 51.67 -12.49 15.00
C PHE A 144 51.75 -14.00 15.15
N ASP A 145 50.80 -14.68 14.54
CA ASP A 145 50.77 -16.12 14.36
C ASP A 145 50.50 -16.46 12.89
N LEU A 146 50.76 -17.71 12.52
CA LEU A 146 50.50 -18.23 11.19
C LEU A 146 49.25 -19.11 11.20
N GLU A 147 48.42 -18.94 10.19
CA GLU A 147 47.24 -19.76 9.96
C GLU A 147 47.31 -20.40 8.58
N TYR A 148 47.21 -21.73 8.54
CA TYR A 148 47.17 -22.50 7.30
C TYR A 148 45.72 -22.79 6.91
N GLN A 149 45.25 -22.21 5.81
CA GLN A 149 43.90 -22.44 5.28
C GLN A 149 43.92 -22.38 3.75
N ASP A 150 43.15 -23.26 3.10
CA ASP A 150 43.00 -23.33 1.64
C ASP A 150 44.35 -23.40 0.88
N TYR A 151 45.28 -24.21 1.39
CA TYR A 151 46.65 -24.34 0.87
C TYR A 151 47.49 -23.05 0.87
N SER A 152 47.07 -22.06 1.66
CA SER A 152 47.73 -20.76 1.81
C SER A 152 48.04 -20.46 3.27
N VAL A 153 49.04 -19.61 3.50
CA VAL A 153 49.38 -19.12 4.84
C VAL A 153 49.00 -17.66 4.98
N ARG A 154 48.20 -17.38 6.01
CA ARG A 154 47.85 -16.03 6.42
C ARG A 154 48.54 -15.71 7.75
N VAL A 155 48.97 -14.46 7.88
CA VAL A 155 49.46 -13.92 9.15
C VAL A 155 48.25 -13.37 9.88
N LYS A 156 48.05 -13.78 11.13
CA LYS A 156 46.97 -13.27 11.99
C LYS A 156 47.56 -12.64 13.25
N PRO A 157 46.99 -11.54 13.77
CA PRO A 157 47.40 -10.98 15.03
C PRO A 157 47.00 -11.91 16.19
N LYS A 158 47.85 -12.03 17.21
CA LYS A 158 47.57 -12.77 18.45
C LYS A 158 46.65 -12.00 19.40
N LEU A 159 46.76 -10.67 19.39
CA LEU A 159 45.92 -9.75 20.16
C LEU A 159 44.71 -9.36 19.30
N LYS A 160 43.49 -9.51 19.85
CA LYS A 160 42.26 -9.17 19.13
C LYS A 160 42.07 -7.66 18.98
N GLU A 161 42.74 -6.90 19.84
CA GLU A 161 42.74 -5.45 19.91
C GLU A 161 43.71 -4.81 18.92
N LEU A 162 44.61 -5.60 18.31
CA LEU A 162 45.56 -5.11 17.32
C LEU A 162 44.85 -5.01 15.96
N VAL A 163 44.56 -3.78 15.54
CA VAL A 163 43.82 -3.46 14.30
C VAL A 163 44.76 -2.76 13.32
N SER A 164 44.68 -3.11 12.02
CA SER A 164 45.46 -2.43 11.00
C SER A 164 44.89 -1.05 10.66
N ILE A 165 45.70 -0.15 10.10
CA ILE A 165 45.23 1.18 9.68
C ILE A 165 44.11 1.06 8.63
N GLU A 166 44.22 0.08 7.72
CA GLU A 166 43.21 -0.15 6.69
C GLU A 166 41.88 -0.63 7.28
N GLU A 167 41.92 -1.60 8.21
CA GLU A 167 40.72 -2.10 8.90
C GLU A 167 40.04 -0.99 9.71
N ALA A 168 40.82 -0.18 10.42
CA ALA A 168 40.30 0.95 11.19
C ALA A 168 39.66 2.01 10.28
N THR A 169 40.24 2.29 9.12
CA THR A 169 39.69 3.25 8.14
C THR A 169 38.37 2.75 7.56
N GLN A 170 38.30 1.48 7.16
CA GLN A 170 37.05 0.88 6.65
C GLN A 170 35.96 0.83 7.73
N GLN A 171 36.32 0.57 8.99
CA GLN A 171 35.37 0.63 10.10
C GLN A 171 34.89 2.07 10.34
N TYR A 172 35.78 3.06 10.26
CA TYR A 172 35.44 4.47 10.39
C TYR A 172 34.48 4.95 9.29
N GLU A 173 34.72 4.60 8.03
CA GLU A 173 33.81 4.95 6.92
C GLU A 173 32.40 4.38 7.12
N LYS A 174 32.29 3.21 7.75
CA LYS A 174 30.99 2.58 8.09
C LYS A 174 30.28 3.23 9.29
N LEU A 175 30.98 4.02 10.12
CA LEU A 175 30.37 4.71 11.26
C LEU A 175 29.54 5.94 10.84
N GLY A 176 29.60 6.35 9.57
CA GLY A 176 28.59 7.19 8.93
C GLY A 176 28.23 8.46 9.71
N THR A 177 29.11 9.45 9.76
CA THR A 177 28.73 10.87 9.79
C THR A 177 29.97 11.73 9.61
N GLU A 178 30.05 12.45 8.49
CA GLU A 178 30.90 13.63 8.44
C GLU A 178 30.46 14.55 9.59
N TRP A 179 31.39 14.89 10.49
CA TRP A 179 31.19 15.93 11.49
C TRP A 179 31.20 17.28 10.77
N THR A 180 30.13 17.55 10.02
CA THR A 180 29.91 18.85 9.41
C THR A 180 29.47 19.81 10.51
N PRO A 181 30.15 20.94 10.71
CA PRO A 181 29.65 21.96 11.62
C PRO A 181 28.25 22.36 11.16
N PRO A 182 27.29 22.60 12.09
CA PRO A 182 25.97 23.06 11.72
C PRO A 182 26.15 24.35 10.93
N LEU A 183 25.78 24.32 9.65
CA LEU A 183 25.70 25.52 8.82
C LEU A 183 24.89 26.57 9.59
N PRO A 184 25.25 27.87 9.46
CA PRO A 184 24.52 28.94 10.13
C PRO A 184 23.02 28.77 9.86
N LYS A 185 22.20 28.96 10.90
CA LYS A 185 20.74 28.79 10.86
C LYS A 185 20.22 29.36 9.53
N PRO A 186 19.56 28.53 8.71
CA PRO A 186 19.19 28.95 7.37
C PRO A 186 18.26 30.16 7.44
N ASP A 187 18.36 31.03 6.41
CA ASP A 187 17.26 31.89 5.97
C ASP A 187 15.92 31.18 6.19
N ALA A 188 14.87 31.90 6.60
CA ALA A 188 13.54 31.33 6.86
C ALA A 188 13.20 30.23 5.85
N GLN A 189 13.11 28.99 6.34
CA GLN A 189 12.84 27.84 5.48
C GLN A 189 11.35 27.73 5.28
N LYS A 190 10.94 27.68 4.00
CA LYS A 190 9.56 27.50 3.61
C LYS A 190 9.36 26.07 3.13
N ARG A 191 8.29 25.45 3.61
CA ARG A 191 7.83 24.14 3.16
C ARG A 191 6.69 24.32 2.17
N PHE A 192 6.66 23.48 1.14
CA PHE A 192 5.68 23.56 0.06
C PHE A 192 5.54 22.20 -0.63
N ILE A 193 4.46 22.01 -1.37
CA ILE A 193 4.18 20.77 -2.09
C ILE A 193 4.20 21.01 -3.60
N VAL A 194 4.69 20.02 -4.35
CA VAL A 194 4.83 20.12 -5.81
C VAL A 194 4.13 18.95 -6.49
N PHE A 195 3.17 19.26 -7.37
CA PHE A 195 2.51 18.29 -8.25
C PHE A 195 3.36 18.03 -9.49
N ARG A 196 3.58 16.74 -9.79
CA ARG A 196 4.34 16.29 -10.96
C ARG A 196 3.58 15.22 -11.73
N ARG A 197 3.91 15.10 -13.01
CA ARG A 197 3.47 13.99 -13.86
C ARG A 197 4.69 13.20 -14.30
N HIS A 198 4.61 11.88 -14.20
CA HIS A 198 5.69 11.03 -14.67
C HIS A 198 5.77 11.07 -16.21
N ARG A 199 6.97 10.99 -16.78
CA ARG A 199 7.15 11.03 -18.25
C ARG A 199 6.64 9.78 -18.96
N PHE A 200 6.71 8.64 -18.27
CA PHE A 200 6.36 7.32 -18.83
C PHE A 200 5.04 6.74 -18.32
N TYR A 201 4.48 7.30 -17.24
CA TYR A 201 3.22 6.84 -16.66
C TYR A 201 2.24 8.01 -16.60
N GLU A 202 0.97 7.73 -16.90
CA GLU A 202 -0.08 8.76 -16.89
C GLU A 202 -0.35 9.33 -15.48
N HIS A 203 0.13 8.67 -14.43
CA HIS A 203 -0.13 9.05 -13.05
C HIS A 203 0.69 10.27 -12.60
N PHE A 204 0.05 11.04 -11.74
CA PHE A 204 0.68 12.12 -11.01
C PHE A 204 1.22 11.63 -9.67
N PHE A 205 2.22 12.34 -9.19
CA PHE A 205 2.78 12.18 -7.86
C PHE A 205 3.05 13.56 -7.25
N ILE A 206 3.15 13.60 -5.93
CA ILE A 206 3.32 14.82 -5.15
C ILE A 206 4.61 14.69 -4.35
N GLU A 207 5.45 15.70 -4.42
CA GLU A 207 6.68 15.78 -3.63
C GLU A 207 6.56 16.89 -2.58
N TYR A 208 7.08 16.62 -1.39
CA TYR A 208 7.12 17.58 -0.29
C TYR A 208 8.54 18.14 -0.18
N TYR A 209 8.65 19.47 -0.20
CA TYR A 209 9.93 20.18 -0.27
C TYR A 209 10.11 21.16 0.87
N GLU A 210 11.37 21.45 1.17
CA GLU A 210 11.82 22.54 2.02
C GLU A 210 12.96 23.30 1.32
N ALA A 211 12.89 24.63 1.35
CA ALA A 211 13.92 25.49 0.76
C ALA A 211 13.97 26.87 1.44
N ALA A 212 15.12 27.55 1.30
CA ALA A 212 15.28 28.93 1.74
C ALA A 212 14.49 29.89 0.84
N THR A 213 14.05 31.03 1.41
CA THR A 213 13.37 32.09 0.65
C THR A 213 14.21 33.36 0.48
N THR A 214 13.85 34.19 -0.50
CA THR A 214 14.31 35.60 -0.57
C THR A 214 13.60 36.44 0.50
N LYS A 215 14.06 37.67 0.71
CA LYS A 215 13.37 38.66 1.56
C LYS A 215 11.95 38.98 1.06
N GLU A 216 11.68 38.75 -0.23
CA GLU A 216 10.37 38.89 -0.87
C GLU A 216 9.52 37.61 -0.79
N GLY A 217 10.02 36.54 -0.15
CA GLY A 217 9.30 35.27 0.02
C GLY A 217 9.40 34.28 -1.14
N LYS A 218 10.21 34.56 -2.18
CA LYS A 218 10.39 33.64 -3.32
C LYS A 218 11.33 32.49 -2.98
N ILE A 219 11.02 31.29 -3.45
CA ILE A 219 11.82 30.07 -3.22
C ILE A 219 13.19 30.18 -3.92
N LYS A 220 14.25 29.77 -3.23
CA LYS A 220 15.63 29.67 -3.76
C LYS A 220 16.05 28.21 -3.92
N ASN A 221 16.96 27.95 -4.86
CA ASN A 221 17.66 26.66 -4.96
C ASN A 221 18.80 26.60 -3.92
N PRO A 222 19.22 25.39 -3.47
CA PRO A 222 18.70 24.07 -3.83
C PRO A 222 17.38 23.73 -3.11
N LEU A 223 16.56 22.90 -3.73
CA LEU A 223 15.30 22.41 -3.15
C LEU A 223 15.55 21.05 -2.50
N ARG A 224 15.23 20.90 -1.22
CA ARG A 224 15.40 19.65 -0.48
C ARG A 224 14.08 18.90 -0.39
N THR A 225 14.03 17.67 -0.87
CA THR A 225 12.88 16.78 -0.64
C THR A 225 12.87 16.32 0.82
N ILE A 226 11.68 16.25 1.41
CA ILE A 226 11.46 15.80 2.78
C ILE A 226 10.40 14.69 2.80
N ASN A 227 10.52 13.76 3.74
CA ASN A 227 9.57 12.66 3.90
C ASN A 227 8.44 13.09 4.86
N PRO A 228 7.18 13.16 4.40
CA PRO A 228 6.04 13.49 5.25
C PRO A 228 5.89 12.56 6.46
N MET A 229 6.33 11.30 6.35
CA MET A 229 6.25 10.33 7.44
C MET A 229 7.10 10.71 8.66
N ASP A 230 8.14 11.53 8.48
CA ASP A 230 9.00 11.99 9.58
C ASP A 230 8.22 12.92 10.55
N PHE A 231 7.14 13.53 10.07
CA PHE A 231 6.31 14.47 10.83
C PHE A 231 5.08 13.83 11.47
N VAL A 232 4.70 12.61 11.05
CA VAL A 232 3.54 11.89 11.61
C VAL A 232 3.70 11.66 13.11
N TRP A 233 4.93 11.39 13.57
CA TRP A 233 5.25 11.18 14.98
C TRP A 233 5.39 12.47 15.80
N GLN A 234 5.24 13.64 15.16
CA GLN A 234 5.42 14.96 15.78
C GLN A 234 4.09 15.67 16.04
N THR A 235 2.96 15.04 15.73
CA THR A 235 1.62 15.64 15.88
C THR A 235 0.60 14.61 16.37
N ASP A 236 -0.34 15.05 17.20
CA ASP A 236 -1.52 14.29 17.61
C ASP A 236 -2.80 14.77 16.88
N ASP A 237 -2.70 15.80 16.04
CA ASP A 237 -3.83 16.35 15.29
C ASP A 237 -4.23 15.39 14.16
N THR A 238 -5.48 14.94 14.21
CA THR A 238 -6.03 13.97 13.26
C THR A 238 -6.02 14.47 11.81
N ASP A 239 -6.24 15.75 11.57
CA ASP A 239 -6.26 16.33 10.22
C ASP A 239 -4.83 16.49 9.67
N LEU A 240 -3.86 16.86 10.52
CA LEU A 240 -2.44 16.84 10.14
C LEU A 240 -1.93 15.44 9.84
N LEU A 241 -2.31 14.44 10.66
CA LEU A 241 -1.97 13.04 10.43
C LEU A 241 -2.52 12.54 9.09
N LYS A 242 -3.79 12.83 8.79
CA LYS A 242 -4.41 12.50 7.49
C LYS A 242 -3.70 13.22 6.34
N PHE A 243 -3.33 14.50 6.52
CA PHE A 243 -2.63 15.29 5.50
C PHE A 243 -1.25 14.71 5.16
N TYR A 244 -0.41 14.40 6.16
CA TYR A 244 0.90 13.79 5.93
C TYR A 244 0.79 12.40 5.30
N THR A 245 -0.14 11.58 5.80
CA THR A 245 -0.41 10.25 5.22
C THR A 245 -0.87 10.36 3.76
N ALA A 246 -1.70 11.36 3.44
CA ALA A 246 -2.10 11.64 2.07
C ALA A 246 -0.91 12.03 1.19
N LEU A 247 -0.03 12.91 1.65
CA LEU A 247 1.20 13.27 0.90
C LEU A 247 2.04 12.03 0.60
N THR A 248 2.32 11.19 1.59
CA THR A 248 3.09 9.95 1.40
C THR A 248 2.44 9.01 0.39
N ARG A 249 1.10 8.88 0.41
CA ARG A 249 0.39 8.05 -0.57
C ARG A 249 0.65 8.49 -2.01
N PHE A 250 0.72 9.80 -2.25
CA PHE A 250 0.97 10.35 -3.59
C PHE A 250 2.45 10.56 -3.90
N GLN A 251 3.39 10.26 -3.00
CA GLN A 251 4.82 10.32 -3.30
C GLN A 251 5.30 9.18 -4.21
N ASN A 252 4.67 8.00 -4.16
CA ASN A 252 5.09 6.84 -4.95
C ASN A 252 4.61 6.94 -6.41
N PRO A 253 5.51 7.05 -7.41
CA PRO A 253 5.13 7.13 -8.82
C PRO A 253 4.52 5.83 -9.38
N HIS A 254 4.81 4.68 -8.75
CA HIS A 254 4.35 3.35 -9.19
C HIS A 254 3.06 2.88 -8.50
N ARG A 255 2.32 3.80 -7.87
CA ARG A 255 1.08 3.46 -7.16
C ARG A 255 0.02 2.87 -8.08
N THR A 256 -0.69 1.85 -7.61
CA THR A 256 -1.89 1.33 -8.29
C THR A 256 -3.06 2.27 -8.02
N LYS A 257 -3.73 2.74 -9.08
CA LYS A 257 -4.88 3.64 -9.00
C LYS A 257 -6.04 2.95 -8.29
N ASN A 258 -6.55 3.55 -7.21
CA ASN A 258 -7.78 3.12 -6.54
C ASN A 258 -8.62 4.37 -6.25
N ALA A 259 -9.68 4.59 -7.03
CA ALA A 259 -10.44 5.83 -6.99
C ALA A 259 -11.03 6.14 -5.60
N LEU A 260 -11.55 5.16 -4.87
CA LEU A 260 -12.14 5.38 -3.55
C LEU A 260 -11.08 5.79 -2.52
N ALA A 261 -9.99 5.03 -2.43
CA ALA A 261 -8.91 5.31 -1.48
C ALA A 261 -8.16 6.60 -1.84
N ASP A 262 -7.95 6.86 -3.13
CA ASP A 262 -7.29 8.07 -3.62
C ASP A 262 -8.13 9.31 -3.32
N LEU A 263 -9.44 9.29 -3.54
CA LEU A 263 -10.31 10.43 -3.22
C LEU A 263 -10.34 10.74 -1.72
N GLY A 264 -10.32 9.74 -0.85
CA GLY A 264 -10.20 9.96 0.60
C GLY A 264 -8.91 10.70 0.96
N ALA A 265 -7.79 10.29 0.39
CA ALA A 265 -6.50 10.95 0.61
C ALA A 265 -6.44 12.36 -0.03
N LEU A 266 -6.99 12.54 -1.23
CA LEU A 266 -7.04 13.85 -1.88
C LEU A 266 -7.93 14.85 -1.13
N LYS A 267 -9.04 14.40 -0.52
CA LYS A 267 -9.86 15.25 0.35
C LYS A 267 -9.03 15.79 1.53
N ALA A 268 -8.24 14.94 2.18
CA ALA A 268 -7.35 15.36 3.26
C ALA A 268 -6.23 16.29 2.76
N LEU A 269 -5.65 16.00 1.59
CA LEU A 269 -4.63 16.86 0.97
C LEU A 269 -5.16 18.27 0.68
N VAL A 270 -6.36 18.37 0.12
CA VAL A 270 -6.97 19.65 -0.29
C VAL A 270 -7.40 20.50 0.90
N GLN A 271 -7.67 19.88 2.06
CA GLN A 271 -7.91 20.62 3.31
C GLN A 271 -6.70 21.48 3.71
N ASN A 272 -5.49 21.00 3.40
CA ASN A 272 -4.22 21.72 3.61
C ASN A 272 -4.15 22.50 4.94
N PRO A 273 -4.25 21.81 6.10
CA PRO A 273 -4.28 22.46 7.42
C PRO A 273 -3.01 23.27 7.75
N LEU A 274 -1.91 23.00 7.06
CA LEU A 274 -0.64 23.73 7.19
C LEU A 274 -0.55 24.98 6.29
N GLU A 275 -1.59 25.24 5.48
CA GLU A 275 -1.64 26.34 4.51
C GLU A 275 -0.39 26.39 3.60
N LEU A 276 0.12 25.22 3.22
CA LEU A 276 1.33 25.13 2.40
C LEU A 276 1.09 25.72 1.01
N ASP A 277 2.09 26.44 0.50
CA ASP A 277 2.12 26.79 -0.91
C ASP A 277 2.12 25.53 -1.76
N VAL A 278 1.34 25.57 -2.85
CA VAL A 278 1.28 24.49 -3.82
C VAL A 278 1.83 24.98 -5.14
N TYR A 279 2.65 24.13 -5.76
CA TYR A 279 3.21 24.37 -7.07
C TYR A 279 2.93 23.17 -7.97
N TYR A 280 2.96 23.41 -9.28
CA TYR A 280 3.05 22.32 -10.24
C TYR A 280 4.28 22.50 -11.13
N HIS A 281 4.81 21.38 -11.58
CA HIS A 281 5.91 21.34 -12.53
C HIS A 281 5.38 20.92 -13.93
N PRO A 282 5.51 21.76 -14.96
CA PRO A 282 5.06 21.42 -16.31
C PRO A 282 5.80 20.18 -16.85
N SER A 283 5.08 19.26 -17.49
CA SER A 283 5.68 18.04 -18.07
C SER A 283 6.73 18.31 -19.16
N GLN A 284 6.69 19.48 -19.79
CA GLN A 284 7.63 19.92 -20.83
C GLN A 284 8.97 20.46 -20.28
N SER A 285 9.11 20.59 -18.97
CA SER A 285 10.35 21.08 -18.35
C SER A 285 11.35 19.96 -18.00
N SER A 286 12.61 20.34 -17.75
CA SER A 286 13.72 19.42 -17.44
C SER A 286 13.40 18.54 -16.23
N GLU A 287 13.93 17.29 -16.17
CA GLU A 287 13.68 16.39 -15.03
C GLU A 287 14.15 16.96 -13.69
N LYS A 288 15.16 17.84 -13.73
CA LYS A 288 15.65 18.57 -12.57
C LYS A 288 14.65 19.65 -12.16
N ILE A 289 14.17 19.53 -10.92
CA ILE A 289 13.31 20.53 -10.28
C ILE A 289 14.18 21.68 -9.78
N ILE A 290 13.90 22.87 -10.31
CA ILE A 290 14.52 24.14 -9.89
C ILE A 290 13.43 25.16 -9.57
N ALA A 291 13.71 26.09 -8.67
CA ALA A 291 12.74 27.09 -8.22
C ALA A 291 12.06 27.88 -9.36
N GLN A 292 12.78 28.19 -10.45
CA GLN A 292 12.25 28.92 -11.61
C GLN A 292 11.30 28.08 -12.48
N GLY A 293 11.34 26.76 -12.38
CA GLY A 293 10.49 25.83 -13.14
C GLY A 293 9.22 25.40 -12.40
N LEU A 294 8.89 26.07 -11.29
CA LEU A 294 7.70 25.84 -10.50
C LEU A 294 6.67 26.93 -10.76
N THR A 295 5.45 26.52 -11.12
CA THR A 295 4.33 27.45 -11.29
C THR A 295 3.42 27.36 -10.07
N PRO A 296 3.13 28.47 -9.37
CA PRO A 296 2.24 28.46 -8.23
C PRO A 296 0.82 28.07 -8.68
N VAL A 297 0.16 27.29 -7.84
CA VAL A 297 -1.22 26.84 -8.07
C VAL A 297 -1.93 26.78 -6.73
N ARG A 298 -3.24 27.03 -6.73
CA ARG A 298 -4.06 26.79 -5.54
C ARG A 298 -4.68 25.41 -5.64
N ILE A 299 -4.92 24.76 -4.50
CA ILE A 299 -5.76 23.56 -4.44
C ILE A 299 -6.98 23.91 -3.62
N GLN A 300 -8.16 23.52 -4.10
CA GLN A 300 -9.38 23.72 -3.33
C GLN A 300 -10.44 22.68 -3.65
N ARG A 301 -11.38 22.53 -2.73
CA ARG A 301 -12.63 21.83 -2.96
C ARG A 301 -13.65 22.85 -3.46
N SER A 302 -14.44 22.48 -4.45
CA SER A 302 -15.50 23.33 -4.96
C SER A 302 -16.80 22.54 -5.09
N ALA A 303 -17.92 23.23 -5.01
CA ALA A 303 -19.21 22.62 -5.28
C ALA A 303 -19.31 22.40 -6.80
N LEU A 304 -19.27 21.14 -7.21
CA LEU A 304 -19.35 20.75 -8.62
C LEU A 304 -20.72 20.16 -8.92
N GLN A 305 -21.35 20.65 -9.98
CA GLN A 305 -22.59 20.06 -10.50
C GLN A 305 -22.45 19.89 -12.01
N LEU A 306 -22.80 18.71 -12.52
CA LEU A 306 -22.86 18.48 -13.95
C LEU A 306 -24.29 18.67 -14.43
N HIS A 307 -24.45 19.50 -15.44
CA HIS A 307 -25.69 19.68 -16.17
C HIS A 307 -25.54 19.15 -17.59
N LEU A 308 -26.51 18.37 -18.05
CA LEU A 308 -26.58 17.94 -19.45
C LEU A 308 -27.74 18.63 -20.15
N THR A 309 -27.50 19.06 -21.37
CA THR A 309 -28.51 19.68 -22.24
C THR A 309 -28.66 18.87 -23.50
N VAL A 310 -29.89 18.52 -23.85
CA VAL A 310 -30.22 17.78 -25.07
C VAL A 310 -30.96 18.70 -26.04
N HIS A 311 -30.36 18.91 -27.20
CA HIS A 311 -30.94 19.66 -28.31
C HIS A 311 -31.39 18.71 -29.41
N GLN A 312 -32.61 18.88 -29.91
CA GLN A 312 -33.06 18.23 -31.13
C GLN A 312 -32.73 19.13 -32.34
N ARG A 313 -32.04 18.58 -33.34
CA ARG A 313 -31.71 19.26 -34.60
C ARG A 313 -31.94 18.28 -35.74
N GLU A 314 -32.94 18.56 -36.58
CA GLU A 314 -33.34 17.68 -37.68
C GLU A 314 -33.56 16.24 -37.17
N SER A 315 -32.92 15.23 -37.77
CA SER A 315 -33.01 13.82 -37.36
C SER A 315 -32.03 13.41 -36.25
N PHE A 316 -31.38 14.37 -35.57
CA PHE A 316 -30.38 14.09 -34.53
C PHE A 316 -30.70 14.78 -33.20
N TYR A 317 -30.32 14.10 -32.12
CA TYR A 317 -30.27 14.62 -30.77
C TYR A 317 -28.82 14.82 -30.36
N GLN A 318 -28.50 16.04 -29.93
CA GLN A 318 -27.19 16.44 -29.47
C GLN A 318 -27.19 16.58 -27.95
N VAL A 319 -26.40 15.77 -27.25
CA VAL A 319 -26.20 15.90 -25.80
C VAL A 319 -24.90 16.66 -25.54
N LEU A 320 -25.01 17.75 -24.80
CA LEU A 320 -23.92 18.62 -24.37
C LEU A 320 -23.83 18.61 -22.85
N GLY A 321 -22.62 18.74 -22.30
CA GLY A 321 -22.40 18.85 -20.87
C GLY A 321 -21.82 20.20 -20.47
N GLN A 322 -22.27 20.71 -19.33
CA GLN A 322 -21.81 21.93 -18.69
C GLN A 322 -21.49 21.64 -17.22
N LEU A 323 -20.33 22.06 -16.76
CA LEU A 323 -19.91 21.92 -15.38
C LEU A 323 -20.16 23.23 -14.65
N LEU A 324 -21.00 23.22 -13.62
CA LEU A 324 -21.13 24.33 -12.69
C LEU A 324 -20.10 24.18 -11.59
N VAL A 325 -19.27 25.20 -11.41
CA VAL A 325 -18.26 25.30 -10.35
C VAL A 325 -18.66 26.46 -9.45
N ASN A 326 -19.10 26.16 -8.23
CA ASN A 326 -19.68 27.14 -7.31
C ASN A 326 -20.79 27.97 -8.00
N ASP A 327 -21.72 27.28 -8.67
CA ASP A 327 -22.84 27.83 -9.45
C ASP A 327 -22.46 28.65 -10.70
N GLN A 328 -21.17 28.81 -11.00
CA GLN A 328 -20.72 29.43 -12.25
C GLN A 328 -20.61 28.38 -13.36
N PRO A 329 -21.28 28.57 -14.51
CA PRO A 329 -21.29 27.59 -15.58
C PRO A 329 -20.03 27.64 -16.45
N TYR A 330 -19.43 26.47 -16.71
CA TYR A 330 -18.29 26.28 -17.61
C TYR A 330 -18.59 25.20 -18.64
N GLU A 331 -18.28 25.46 -19.91
CA GLU A 331 -18.36 24.45 -20.96
C GLU A 331 -17.26 23.40 -20.77
N LEU A 332 -17.61 22.10 -20.83
CA LEU A 332 -16.63 21.04 -20.59
C LEU A 332 -15.36 21.09 -21.47
N PRO A 333 -15.41 21.49 -22.76
CA PRO A 333 -14.21 21.65 -23.57
C PRO A 333 -13.19 22.67 -23.05
N THR A 334 -13.64 23.68 -22.29
CA THR A 334 -12.73 24.70 -21.71
C THR A 334 -12.12 24.23 -20.39
N VAL A 335 -12.71 23.19 -19.77
CA VAL A 335 -12.26 22.62 -18.50
C VAL A 335 -11.25 21.50 -18.76
N THR A 336 -10.00 21.74 -18.41
CA THR A 336 -8.95 20.71 -18.57
C THR A 336 -8.86 19.84 -17.32
N ILE A 337 -9.24 18.56 -17.44
CA ILE A 337 -8.99 17.57 -16.39
C ILE A 337 -7.47 17.37 -16.26
N ALA A 338 -6.94 17.69 -15.10
CA ALA A 338 -5.55 17.56 -14.71
C ALA A 338 -5.41 16.50 -13.61
N TYR A 339 -4.31 15.74 -13.63
CA TYR A 339 -3.96 14.82 -12.54
C TYR A 339 -5.08 13.85 -12.13
N ASP A 340 -5.82 13.31 -13.10
CA ASP A 340 -6.93 12.34 -12.96
C ASP A 340 -8.16 12.81 -12.17
N TYR A 341 -8.01 13.64 -11.15
CA TYR A 341 -9.03 13.98 -10.16
C TYR A 341 -9.25 15.47 -10.02
N PHE A 342 -8.52 16.30 -10.76
CA PHE A 342 -8.64 17.75 -10.69
C PHE A 342 -9.07 18.31 -12.04
N PHE A 343 -9.64 19.50 -12.02
CA PHE A 343 -9.58 20.38 -13.18
C PHE A 343 -8.80 21.64 -12.84
N LEU A 344 -8.09 22.16 -13.82
CA LEU A 344 -7.35 23.41 -13.69
C LEU A 344 -8.20 24.56 -14.25
N LEU A 345 -8.49 25.54 -13.41
CA LEU A 345 -9.21 26.77 -13.76
C LEU A 345 -8.55 27.93 -13.03
N ASP A 346 -8.16 29.00 -13.73
CA ASP A 346 -7.56 30.21 -13.16
C ASP A 346 -6.44 29.93 -12.14
N GLN A 347 -5.46 29.10 -12.52
CA GLN A 347 -4.34 28.64 -11.66
C GLN A 347 -4.80 27.95 -10.35
N THR A 348 -5.99 27.36 -10.36
CA THR A 348 -6.54 26.62 -9.24
C THR A 348 -6.92 25.22 -9.67
N LEU A 349 -6.41 24.23 -8.94
CA LEU A 349 -6.76 22.82 -9.07
C LEU A 349 -7.98 22.55 -8.17
N HIS A 350 -9.11 22.33 -8.81
CA HIS A 350 -10.36 22.00 -8.14
C HIS A 350 -10.55 20.49 -8.10
N LEU A 351 -10.71 19.93 -6.90
CA LEU A 351 -10.89 18.48 -6.72
C LEU A 351 -12.29 18.05 -7.18
N ILE A 352 -12.33 17.02 -8.04
CA ILE A 352 -13.52 16.25 -8.39
C ILE A 352 -13.68 15.17 -7.32
N ASP A 353 -14.45 15.48 -6.29
CA ASP A 353 -14.55 14.70 -5.06
C ASP A 353 -15.59 13.56 -5.09
N SER A 354 -16.26 13.39 -6.24
CA SER A 354 -17.25 12.36 -6.52
C SER A 354 -16.73 11.37 -7.58
N PRO A 355 -16.60 10.07 -7.25
CA PRO A 355 -16.19 9.05 -8.23
C PRO A 355 -17.18 8.93 -9.38
N ASP A 356 -18.48 9.04 -9.09
CA ASP A 356 -19.55 8.95 -10.08
C ASP A 356 -19.48 10.12 -11.09
N LEU A 357 -19.31 11.35 -10.59
CA LEU A 357 -19.10 12.53 -11.43
C LEU A 357 -17.87 12.35 -12.33
N LEU A 358 -16.76 11.86 -11.75
CA LEU A 358 -15.53 11.61 -12.50
C LEU A 358 -15.74 10.57 -13.62
N ARG A 359 -16.52 9.51 -13.39
CA ARG A 359 -16.85 8.53 -14.45
C ARG A 359 -17.63 9.19 -15.59
N VAL A 360 -18.64 10.01 -15.28
CA VAL A 360 -19.45 10.68 -16.30
C VAL A 360 -18.61 11.69 -17.09
N LEU A 361 -17.78 12.49 -16.42
CA LEU A 361 -16.87 13.42 -17.08
C LEU A 361 -15.88 12.71 -18.01
N ASN A 362 -15.32 11.58 -17.58
CA ASN A 362 -14.44 10.78 -18.44
C ASN A 362 -15.19 10.17 -19.64
N PHE A 363 -16.42 9.70 -19.46
CA PHE A 363 -17.26 9.23 -20.56
C PHE A 363 -17.53 10.35 -21.59
N LEU A 364 -17.89 11.54 -21.13
CA LEU A 364 -18.10 12.69 -22.01
C LEU A 364 -16.79 13.08 -22.73
N LYS A 365 -15.67 13.09 -22.02
CA LYS A 365 -14.33 13.37 -22.59
C LYS A 365 -13.96 12.40 -23.72
N LEU A 366 -14.22 11.10 -23.55
CA LEU A 366 -13.98 10.09 -24.59
C LEU A 366 -14.79 10.38 -25.87
N ASN A 367 -15.93 11.04 -25.74
CA ASN A 367 -16.80 11.43 -26.85
C ASN A 367 -16.68 12.93 -27.17
N GLN A 368 -15.51 13.55 -26.94
CA GLN A 368 -15.23 14.95 -27.26
C GLN A 368 -16.25 15.94 -26.66
N TYR A 369 -16.81 15.60 -25.50
CA TYR A 369 -17.84 16.35 -24.77
C TYR A 369 -19.13 16.63 -25.54
N ARG A 370 -19.37 15.90 -26.64
CA ARG A 370 -20.55 16.05 -27.49
C ARG A 370 -21.00 14.69 -28.01
N LEU A 371 -22.18 14.25 -27.60
CA LEU A 371 -22.80 13.05 -28.17
C LEU A 371 -23.80 13.47 -29.24
N LEU A 372 -23.77 12.78 -30.38
CA LEU A 372 -24.73 12.96 -31.46
C LEU A 372 -25.40 11.63 -31.74
N LEU A 373 -26.71 11.56 -31.54
CA LEU A 373 -27.51 10.35 -31.64
C LEU A 373 -28.62 10.56 -32.66
N HIS A 374 -28.81 9.62 -33.58
CA HIS A 374 -29.93 9.67 -34.52
C HIS A 374 -31.26 9.40 -33.79
N GLU A 375 -32.34 10.03 -34.22
CA GLU A 375 -33.67 9.93 -33.59
C GLU A 375 -34.15 8.49 -33.39
N SER A 376 -33.84 7.60 -34.35
CA SER A 376 -34.21 6.17 -34.29
C SER A 376 -33.57 5.39 -33.13
N LYS A 377 -32.50 5.91 -32.52
CA LYS A 377 -31.80 5.28 -31.39
C LYS A 377 -31.79 6.13 -30.12
N PHE A 378 -32.27 7.37 -30.21
CA PHE A 378 -32.22 8.29 -29.10
C PHE A 378 -33.06 7.83 -27.91
N GLU A 379 -34.27 7.31 -28.12
CA GLU A 379 -35.13 6.86 -27.01
C GLU A 379 -34.51 5.68 -26.25
N GLU A 380 -33.89 4.74 -26.98
CA GLU A 380 -33.14 3.63 -26.37
C GLU A 380 -31.98 4.15 -25.50
N PHE A 381 -31.20 5.09 -26.03
CA PHE A 381 -30.12 5.74 -25.28
C PHE A 381 -30.64 6.52 -24.07
N ARG A 382 -31.75 7.23 -24.20
CA ARG A 382 -32.36 8.01 -23.12
C ARG A 382 -32.72 7.09 -21.95
N GLN A 383 -33.43 6.00 -22.22
CA GLN A 383 -33.87 5.05 -21.19
C GLN A 383 -32.70 4.32 -20.52
N GLN A 384 -31.70 3.90 -21.30
CA GLN A 384 -30.57 3.13 -20.79
C GLN A 384 -29.53 3.99 -20.07
N VAL A 385 -29.38 5.26 -20.48
CA VAL A 385 -28.29 6.15 -20.01
C VAL A 385 -28.82 7.39 -19.31
N LEU A 386 -29.57 8.27 -20.01
CA LEU A 386 -29.95 9.58 -19.48
C LEU A 386 -30.87 9.47 -18.26
N VAL A 387 -31.89 8.61 -18.29
CA VAL A 387 -32.83 8.42 -17.16
C VAL A 387 -32.10 7.96 -15.90
N ARG A 388 -31.06 7.11 -16.03
CA ARG A 388 -30.26 6.66 -14.87
C ARG A 388 -29.37 7.77 -14.32
N LEU A 389 -28.83 8.60 -15.21
CA LEU A 389 -28.04 9.75 -14.85
C LEU A 389 -28.90 10.83 -14.18
N GLU A 390 -30.14 11.02 -14.64
CA GLU A 390 -31.10 12.00 -14.10
C GLU A 390 -31.42 11.82 -12.62
N ASN A 391 -31.21 10.62 -12.07
CA ASN A 391 -31.34 10.43 -10.63
C ASN A 391 -30.35 11.29 -9.83
N HIS A 392 -29.19 11.61 -10.42
CA HIS A 392 -28.08 12.26 -9.74
C HIS A 392 -27.71 13.62 -10.35
N ILE A 393 -27.88 13.78 -11.67
CA ILE A 393 -27.51 14.99 -12.41
C ILE A 393 -28.71 15.58 -13.14
N ARG A 394 -28.74 16.89 -13.29
CA ARG A 394 -29.84 17.55 -14.03
C ARG A 394 -29.63 17.36 -15.53
N VAL A 395 -30.64 16.81 -16.21
CA VAL A 395 -30.71 16.77 -17.67
C VAL A 395 -31.85 17.69 -18.12
N THR A 396 -31.62 18.51 -19.14
CA THR A 396 -32.64 19.40 -19.71
C THR A 396 -32.79 19.16 -21.19
N TYR A 397 -34.02 18.90 -21.61
CA TYR A 397 -34.39 18.65 -22.99
C TYR A 397 -34.99 19.91 -23.60
N THR A 398 -34.25 20.63 -24.45
CA THR A 398 -34.69 21.96 -24.91
C THR A 398 -35.85 21.95 -25.88
N TYR A 399 -36.19 20.78 -26.42
CA TYR A 399 -37.31 20.59 -27.36
C TYR A 399 -38.61 20.22 -26.64
N LEU A 400 -38.56 19.89 -25.34
CA LEU A 400 -39.75 19.60 -24.55
C LEU A 400 -40.39 20.89 -24.07
N LYS A 401 -41.71 20.96 -24.20
CA LYS A 401 -42.52 22.06 -23.69
C LYS A 401 -43.11 21.69 -22.33
N PRO A 402 -43.36 22.67 -21.46
CA PRO A 402 -44.20 22.45 -20.28
C PRO A 402 -45.60 21.97 -20.71
N ALA A 403 -46.21 21.13 -19.89
CA ALA A 403 -47.55 20.61 -20.09
C ALA A 403 -48.57 21.77 -20.20
N THR A 404 -49.50 21.67 -21.15
CA THR A 404 -50.67 22.56 -21.17
C THR A 404 -51.69 22.13 -20.12
N PRO A 405 -52.62 23.02 -19.68
CA PRO A 405 -53.68 22.64 -18.75
C PRO A 405 -54.51 21.43 -19.23
N GLU A 406 -54.77 21.35 -20.53
CA GLU A 406 -55.49 20.22 -21.16
C GLU A 406 -54.69 18.92 -21.04
N GLN A 407 -53.38 18.95 -21.31
CA GLN A 407 -52.50 17.77 -21.17
C GLN A 407 -52.40 17.27 -19.72
N ILE A 408 -52.42 18.19 -18.76
CA ILE A 408 -52.40 17.87 -17.32
C ILE A 408 -53.67 17.09 -16.94
N GLU A 409 -54.84 17.59 -17.34
CA GLU A 409 -56.14 16.96 -17.06
C GLU A 409 -56.27 15.60 -17.78
N GLU A 410 -56.00 15.54 -19.09
CA GLU A 410 -56.13 14.31 -19.89
C GLU A 410 -55.18 13.18 -19.43
N SER A 411 -54.00 13.55 -18.93
CA SER A 411 -53.00 12.58 -18.46
C SER A 411 -53.11 12.27 -16.96
N GLY A 412 -54.08 12.87 -16.25
CA GLY A 412 -54.32 12.63 -14.82
C GLY A 412 -53.28 13.22 -13.87
N PHE A 413 -52.56 14.25 -14.30
CA PHE A 413 -51.59 14.98 -13.47
C PHE A 413 -52.23 16.02 -12.55
N ASP A 414 -53.54 16.27 -12.71
CA ASP A 414 -54.39 17.10 -11.85
C ASP A 414 -54.85 16.35 -10.58
N GLN A 415 -54.67 15.02 -10.54
CA GLN A 415 -55.03 14.19 -9.40
C GLN A 415 -54.13 14.46 -8.18
N PRO A 416 -54.65 14.29 -6.94
CA PRO A 416 -53.84 14.38 -5.73
C PRO A 416 -52.65 13.42 -5.80
N ARG A 417 -51.48 13.94 -5.46
CA ARG A 417 -50.23 13.19 -5.49
C ARG A 417 -50.21 12.16 -4.37
N GLN A 418 -49.52 11.05 -4.60
CA GLN A 418 -49.44 9.97 -3.62
C GLN A 418 -48.01 9.82 -3.12
N TRP A 419 -47.87 9.84 -1.79
CA TRP A 419 -46.58 9.61 -1.13
C TRP A 419 -46.34 8.11 -1.06
N MET A 420 -45.24 7.66 -1.63
CA MET A 420 -44.84 6.26 -1.67
C MET A 420 -43.44 6.09 -1.05
N LEU A 421 -43.24 5.02 -0.31
CA LEU A 421 -41.95 4.66 0.26
C LEU A 421 -41.58 3.26 -0.18
N TYR A 422 -40.61 3.15 -1.08
CA TYR A 422 -40.08 1.88 -1.54
C TYR A 422 -38.98 1.41 -0.62
N LEU A 423 -39.10 0.17 -0.14
CA LEU A 423 -38.11 -0.50 0.67
C LEU A 423 -37.40 -1.54 -0.19
N SER A 424 -36.08 -1.60 -0.10
CA SER A 424 -35.30 -2.67 -0.73
C SER A 424 -34.14 -3.07 0.15
N GLU A 425 -33.80 -4.36 0.16
CA GLU A 425 -32.66 -4.89 0.91
C GLU A 425 -31.46 -5.03 -0.01
N LYS A 426 -30.31 -4.53 0.44
CA LYS A 426 -29.01 -4.79 -0.18
C LYS A 426 -27.98 -5.08 0.92
N ASP A 427 -27.41 -6.28 0.87
CA ASP A 427 -26.47 -6.77 1.87
C ASP A 427 -27.05 -6.71 3.30
N SER A 428 -26.49 -5.87 4.18
CA SER A 428 -26.98 -5.66 5.55
C SER A 428 -27.73 -4.34 5.73
N PHE A 429 -28.12 -3.68 4.64
CA PHE A 429 -28.78 -2.38 4.64
C PHE A 429 -30.15 -2.47 3.98
N ILE A 430 -31.07 -1.65 4.48
CA ILE A 430 -32.38 -1.43 3.89
C ILE A 430 -32.39 -0.01 3.34
N SER A 431 -32.61 0.11 2.04
CA SER A 431 -32.82 1.39 1.36
C SER A 431 -34.28 1.78 1.43
N LEU A 432 -34.53 3.04 1.73
CA LEU A 432 -35.84 3.70 1.78
C LEU A 432 -35.84 4.78 0.70
N THR A 433 -36.54 4.54 -0.39
CA THR A 433 -36.65 5.48 -1.53
C THR A 433 -37.99 6.20 -1.44
N PRO A 434 -38.03 7.45 -0.93
CA PRO A 434 -39.24 8.26 -0.97
C PRO A 434 -39.56 8.67 -2.40
N VAL A 435 -40.78 8.39 -2.82
CA VAL A 435 -41.29 8.61 -4.18
C VAL A 435 -42.59 9.39 -4.09
N LEU A 436 -42.68 10.47 -4.85
CA LEU A 436 -43.94 11.18 -5.05
C LEU A 436 -44.51 10.75 -6.41
N LYS A 437 -45.76 10.31 -6.40
CA LYS A 437 -46.48 9.90 -7.61
C LYS A 437 -47.34 11.05 -8.13
N TYR A 438 -47.01 11.52 -9.32
CA TYR A 438 -47.72 12.53 -10.09
C TYR A 438 -48.56 11.81 -11.14
N GLY A 439 -49.84 11.55 -10.84
CA GLY A 439 -50.72 10.77 -11.71
C GLY A 439 -50.09 9.42 -12.10
N PRO A 440 -49.73 9.20 -13.38
CA PRO A 440 -49.11 7.95 -13.84
C PRO A 440 -47.59 7.87 -13.59
N VAL A 441 -46.91 8.96 -13.21
CA VAL A 441 -45.45 9.01 -13.12
C VAL A 441 -44.98 9.04 -11.67
N GLU A 442 -44.08 8.12 -11.32
CA GLU A 442 -43.48 8.01 -9.99
C GLU A 442 -42.05 8.54 -9.99
N VAL A 443 -41.76 9.58 -9.20
CA VAL A 443 -40.44 10.23 -9.14
C VAL A 443 -39.86 10.18 -7.72
N PRO A 444 -38.62 9.68 -7.52
CA PRO A 444 -37.96 9.78 -6.24
C PRO A 444 -37.71 11.24 -5.85
N VAL A 445 -38.14 11.65 -4.67
CA VAL A 445 -38.13 13.07 -4.25
C VAL A 445 -36.70 13.62 -4.11
N LEU A 446 -35.72 12.77 -3.80
CA LEU A 446 -34.31 13.15 -3.72
C LEU A 446 -33.59 13.20 -5.08
N SER A 447 -34.24 12.74 -6.16
CA SER A 447 -33.65 12.71 -7.52
C SER A 447 -33.70 14.07 -8.22
N LYS A 448 -32.86 14.26 -9.25
CA LYS A 448 -32.91 15.42 -10.16
C LYS A 448 -33.73 15.18 -11.44
N ARG A 449 -34.49 14.09 -11.48
CA ARG A 449 -35.27 13.66 -12.64
C ARG A 449 -36.41 14.62 -12.94
N GLN A 450 -36.61 14.96 -14.21
CA GLN A 450 -37.79 15.72 -14.64
C GLN A 450 -38.97 14.78 -14.87
N ILE A 451 -40.19 15.28 -14.71
CA ILE A 451 -41.38 14.50 -15.10
C ILE A 451 -41.52 14.63 -16.62
N TYR A 452 -41.45 13.49 -17.29
CA TYR A 452 -41.63 13.34 -18.73
C TYR A 452 -42.87 12.49 -18.98
N SER A 453 -43.75 12.94 -19.88
CA SER A 453 -44.90 12.14 -20.33
C SER A 453 -45.18 12.38 -21.81
N LEU A 454 -46.00 11.50 -22.40
CA LEU A 454 -46.56 11.65 -23.73
C LEU A 454 -48.05 11.97 -23.59
N ASP A 455 -48.56 12.87 -24.42
CA ASP A 455 -50.01 13.06 -24.57
C ASP A 455 -50.64 11.91 -25.40
N PRO A 456 -51.97 11.84 -25.51
CA PRO A 456 -52.64 10.78 -26.27
C PRO A 456 -52.26 10.73 -27.77
N LEU A 457 -51.72 11.82 -28.33
CA LEU A 457 -51.25 11.91 -29.71
C LEU A 457 -49.76 11.55 -29.84
N GLY A 458 -49.09 11.24 -28.72
CA GLY A 458 -47.68 10.86 -28.67
C GLY A 458 -46.72 12.06 -28.64
N ALA A 459 -47.22 13.29 -28.46
CA ALA A 459 -46.35 14.45 -28.33
C ALA A 459 -45.77 14.53 -26.90
N PRO A 460 -44.45 14.71 -26.74
CA PRO A 460 -43.82 14.70 -25.44
C PRO A 460 -43.93 16.06 -24.73
N PHE A 461 -44.15 16.02 -23.42
CA PHE A 461 -44.20 17.20 -22.57
C PHE A 461 -43.51 16.97 -21.22
N THR A 462 -43.31 18.06 -20.49
CA THR A 462 -42.71 18.04 -19.14
C THR A 462 -43.66 18.65 -18.12
N LEU A 463 -43.61 18.13 -16.89
CA LEU A 463 -44.35 18.69 -15.75
C LEU A 463 -43.37 19.20 -14.70
N GLU A 464 -43.65 20.36 -14.12
CA GLU A 464 -42.91 20.86 -12.97
C GLU A 464 -43.23 20.02 -11.72
N ARG A 465 -42.20 19.76 -10.94
CA ARG A 465 -42.34 19.04 -9.66
C ARG A 465 -42.87 20.00 -8.61
N ASP A 466 -43.64 19.47 -7.68
CA ASP A 466 -44.10 20.21 -6.51
C ASP A 466 -43.00 20.18 -5.44
N ASP A 467 -42.04 21.09 -5.58
CA ASP A 467 -40.89 21.18 -4.67
C ASP A 467 -41.30 21.32 -3.20
N ALA A 468 -42.46 21.95 -2.92
CA ALA A 468 -42.95 22.13 -1.55
C ALA A 468 -43.44 20.81 -0.95
N GLU A 469 -44.27 20.07 -1.68
CA GLU A 469 -44.77 18.77 -1.23
C GLU A 469 -43.65 17.72 -1.11
N GLU A 470 -42.69 17.75 -2.04
CA GLU A 470 -41.50 16.89 -1.97
C GLU A 470 -40.62 17.22 -0.75
N LEU A 471 -40.41 18.52 -0.46
CA LEU A 471 -39.67 18.97 0.72
C LEU A 471 -40.37 18.53 2.02
N ASP A 472 -41.70 18.56 2.07
CA ASP A 472 -42.48 18.09 3.21
C ASP A 472 -42.28 16.58 3.44
N PHE A 473 -42.26 15.79 2.37
CA PHE A 473 -42.01 14.34 2.47
C PHE A 473 -40.58 14.04 2.96
N ILE A 474 -39.59 14.74 2.39
CA ILE A 474 -38.19 14.63 2.82
C ILE A 474 -38.07 15.00 4.31
N SER A 475 -38.66 16.13 4.72
CA SER A 475 -38.61 16.64 6.09
C SER A 475 -39.25 15.68 7.09
N LEU A 476 -40.38 15.05 6.71
CA LEU A 476 -41.01 14.00 7.52
C LEU A 476 -40.04 12.86 7.79
N LEU A 477 -39.33 12.37 6.76
CA LEU A 477 -38.38 11.27 6.90
C LEU A 477 -37.18 11.67 7.75
N LEU A 478 -36.57 12.84 7.50
CA LEU A 478 -35.42 13.32 8.27
C LEU A 478 -35.66 13.37 9.78
N GLN A 479 -36.90 13.64 10.20
CA GLN A 479 -37.29 13.68 11.61
C GLN A 479 -37.43 12.29 12.25
N GLN A 480 -37.56 11.21 11.46
CA GLN A 480 -37.78 9.86 11.98
C GLN A 480 -36.49 9.18 12.46
N HIS A 481 -35.33 9.53 11.91
CA HIS A 481 -34.06 8.88 12.31
C HIS A 481 -32.86 9.82 12.13
N PRO A 482 -31.94 9.91 13.13
CA PRO A 482 -30.78 10.80 13.06
C PRO A 482 -29.88 10.53 11.85
N ASP A 483 -29.64 9.26 11.52
CA ASP A 483 -28.81 8.88 10.36
C ASP A 483 -29.29 9.47 9.03
N PHE A 484 -30.58 9.76 8.85
CA PHE A 484 -31.07 10.30 7.58
C PHE A 484 -30.56 11.71 7.31
N TYR A 485 -30.37 12.52 8.36
CA TYR A 485 -29.81 13.85 8.22
C TYR A 485 -28.35 13.81 7.75
N GLU A 486 -27.55 12.89 8.29
CA GLU A 486 -26.15 12.73 7.90
C GLU A 486 -25.98 12.23 6.46
N GLN A 487 -27.01 11.60 5.92
CA GLN A 487 -27.05 11.08 4.55
C GLN A 487 -27.42 12.12 3.49
N MET A 488 -27.83 13.32 3.90
CA MET A 488 -28.10 14.40 2.96
C MET A 488 -26.83 14.78 2.19
N PRO A 489 -26.95 15.07 0.88
CA PRO A 489 -25.80 15.42 0.06
C PRO A 489 -25.11 16.67 0.62
N LYS A 490 -23.81 16.55 0.88
CA LYS A 490 -22.95 17.67 1.26
C LYS A 490 -22.45 18.37 -0.02
N ASN A 491 -21.97 19.61 0.10
CA ASN A 491 -21.49 20.40 -1.03
C ASN A 491 -20.53 19.59 -1.94
N GLY A 492 -20.91 19.42 -3.22
CA GLY A 492 -20.15 18.69 -4.24
C GLY A 492 -20.48 17.21 -4.39
N GLU A 493 -21.21 16.59 -3.44
CA GLU A 493 -21.64 15.20 -3.56
C GLU A 493 -22.87 15.07 -4.46
N LEU A 494 -22.89 14.03 -5.29
CA LEU A 494 -24.10 13.72 -6.07
C LEU A 494 -25.19 13.21 -5.11
N PRO A 495 -26.43 13.72 -5.23
CA PRO A 495 -27.54 13.26 -4.40
C PRO A 495 -27.84 11.80 -4.68
N ARG A 496 -28.05 11.02 -3.63
CA ARG A 496 -28.70 9.70 -3.74
C ARG A 496 -30.20 9.92 -3.76
N ASP A 497 -30.92 9.06 -4.46
CA ASP A 497 -32.39 9.08 -4.51
C ASP A 497 -33.04 8.34 -3.33
N TYR A 498 -32.26 7.75 -2.42
CA TYR A 498 -32.72 6.99 -1.25
C TYR A 498 -31.94 7.30 0.04
N PHE A 499 -32.59 7.03 1.16
CA PHE A 499 -31.96 6.88 2.48
C PHE A 499 -31.67 5.41 2.76
N PHE A 500 -30.78 5.10 3.71
CA PHE A 500 -30.50 3.72 4.11
C PHE A 500 -30.32 3.59 5.61
N LEU A 501 -30.67 2.44 6.16
CA LEU A 501 -30.35 2.05 7.54
C LEU A 501 -29.75 0.66 7.55
N HIS A 502 -28.85 0.40 8.51
CA HIS A 502 -28.46 -0.97 8.78
C HIS A 502 -29.69 -1.76 9.24
N LYS A 503 -29.82 -3.01 8.79
CA LYS A 503 -30.99 -3.85 9.04
C LYS A 503 -31.36 -3.97 10.52
N SER A 504 -30.36 -4.02 11.40
CA SER A 504 -30.58 -4.07 12.85
C SER A 504 -31.21 -2.78 13.41
N ARG A 505 -30.90 -1.61 12.83
CA ARG A 505 -31.50 -0.31 13.22
C ARG A 505 -32.90 -0.18 12.63
N PHE A 506 -33.06 -0.57 11.36
CA PHE A 506 -34.37 -0.55 10.71
C PHE A 506 -35.38 -1.47 11.42
N LEU A 507 -34.93 -2.63 11.91
CA LEU A 507 -35.74 -3.58 12.67
C LEU A 507 -35.70 -3.34 14.19
N GLU A 508 -35.22 -2.18 14.65
CA GLU A 508 -35.30 -1.84 16.06
C GLU A 508 -36.76 -1.58 16.43
N GLU A 509 -37.32 -2.35 17.37
CA GLU A 509 -38.77 -2.44 17.60
C GLU A 509 -39.42 -1.07 17.90
N ASP A 510 -38.78 -0.26 18.74
CA ASP A 510 -39.31 1.06 19.13
C ASP A 510 -39.34 2.04 17.95
N TRP A 511 -38.28 2.05 17.14
CA TRP A 511 -38.20 2.91 15.95
C TRP A 511 -39.14 2.42 14.86
N PHE A 512 -39.08 1.13 14.53
CA PHE A 512 -39.83 0.51 13.44
C PHE A 512 -41.34 0.72 13.60
N LEU A 513 -41.88 0.41 14.78
CA LEU A 513 -43.31 0.54 15.06
C LEU A 513 -43.76 2.00 14.95
N SER A 514 -42.98 2.92 15.53
CA SER A 514 -43.29 4.35 15.54
C SER A 514 -43.24 4.95 14.13
N ALA A 515 -42.22 4.59 13.34
CA ALA A 515 -42.04 5.08 11.98
C ALA A 515 -43.14 4.58 11.04
N PHE A 516 -43.48 3.28 11.08
CA PHE A 516 -44.55 2.73 10.24
C PHE A 516 -45.93 3.28 10.60
N GLU A 517 -46.22 3.47 11.90
CA GLU A 517 -47.46 4.12 12.33
C GLU A 517 -47.51 5.57 11.83
N ALA A 518 -46.41 6.32 11.93
CA ALA A 518 -46.32 7.68 11.42
C ALA A 518 -46.56 7.75 9.90
N TRP A 519 -45.91 6.87 9.13
CA TRP A 519 -46.07 6.80 7.68
C TRP A 519 -47.51 6.44 7.28
N GLN A 520 -48.12 5.45 7.93
CA GLN A 520 -49.50 5.06 7.67
C GLN A 520 -50.49 6.17 8.05
N SER A 521 -50.28 6.85 9.18
CA SER A 521 -51.13 7.97 9.62
C SER A 521 -51.10 9.16 8.66
N ARG A 522 -50.01 9.30 7.90
CA ARG A 522 -49.82 10.29 6.84
C ARG A 522 -50.29 9.82 5.46
N GLY A 523 -50.84 8.61 5.36
CA GLY A 523 -51.32 8.04 4.09
C GLY A 523 -50.20 7.58 3.15
N ILE A 524 -48.97 7.38 3.64
CA ILE A 524 -47.85 6.94 2.83
C ILE A 524 -48.02 5.46 2.47
N THR A 525 -47.91 5.15 1.19
CA THR A 525 -47.96 3.78 0.68
C THR A 525 -46.57 3.16 0.78
N ILE A 526 -46.43 2.08 1.55
CA ILE A 526 -45.15 1.41 1.78
C ILE A 526 -45.09 0.15 0.91
N LEU A 527 -44.04 0.02 0.11
CA LEU A 527 -43.84 -1.08 -0.84
C LEU A 527 -42.49 -1.77 -0.59
N GLY A 528 -42.36 -3.05 -0.96
CA GLY A 528 -41.11 -3.82 -0.84
C GLY A 528 -40.80 -4.40 0.54
N PHE A 529 -41.60 -4.14 1.58
CA PHE A 529 -41.38 -4.68 2.92
C PHE A 529 -41.37 -6.22 2.99
N ASN A 530 -42.23 -6.87 2.21
CA ASN A 530 -42.35 -8.33 2.18
C ASN A 530 -41.17 -9.02 1.46
N GLU A 531 -40.38 -8.26 0.71
CA GLU A 531 -39.23 -8.76 -0.04
C GLU A 531 -37.94 -8.71 0.80
N LEU A 532 -37.98 -8.09 1.99
CA LEU A 532 -36.88 -8.06 2.95
C LEU A 532 -36.67 -9.47 3.54
N GLY A 533 -35.48 -10.02 3.39
CA GLY A 533 -35.14 -11.36 3.87
C GLY A 533 -35.18 -11.45 5.39
N ASN A 534 -35.45 -12.62 5.97
CA ASN A 534 -35.40 -12.86 7.43
C ASN A 534 -36.18 -11.83 8.28
N ASN A 535 -37.26 -11.25 7.75
CA ASN A 535 -38.09 -10.32 8.47
C ASN A 535 -38.95 -11.06 9.51
N ARG A 536 -38.49 -11.07 10.77
CA ARG A 536 -39.23 -11.68 11.89
C ARG A 536 -40.22 -10.73 12.55
N LEU A 537 -40.23 -9.47 12.14
CA LEU A 537 -41.12 -8.44 12.66
C LEU A 537 -42.35 -8.37 11.76
N ASN A 538 -43.46 -8.86 12.28
CA ASN A 538 -44.76 -8.70 11.67
C ASN A 538 -45.26 -7.30 12.06
N GLY A 539 -45.43 -6.40 11.08
CA GLY A 539 -45.83 -5.02 11.33
C GLY A 539 -47.29 -4.91 11.72
N ASN A 540 -47.68 -5.35 12.93
CA ASN A 540 -48.99 -5.12 13.54
C ASN A 540 -48.96 -5.36 15.07
N LYS A 541 -49.21 -4.32 15.88
CA LYS A 541 -49.79 -4.54 17.22
C LYS A 541 -51.24 -4.93 17.00
N ALA A 542 -51.43 -6.25 17.10
CA ALA A 542 -52.67 -6.97 17.30
C ALA A 542 -53.20 -7.76 16.07
N LYS A 543 -53.54 -9.03 16.35
CA LYS A 543 -53.65 -10.20 15.45
C LYS A 543 -54.46 -9.96 14.16
N ILE A 544 -53.81 -9.90 12.98
CA ILE A 544 -54.45 -10.11 11.68
C ILE A 544 -53.49 -10.86 10.74
N SER A 545 -54.05 -11.87 10.07
CA SER A 545 -53.40 -12.79 9.12
C SER A 545 -53.43 -12.26 7.69
N VAL A 546 -52.27 -12.20 7.02
CA VAL A 546 -52.14 -11.94 5.58
C VAL A 546 -52.49 -13.23 4.83
N HIS A 547 -53.57 -13.22 4.03
CA HIS A 547 -53.84 -14.31 3.09
C HIS A 547 -53.20 -13.99 1.74
N VAL A 548 -52.25 -14.85 1.36
CA VAL A 548 -51.56 -14.85 0.08
C VAL A 548 -52.35 -15.74 -0.87
N SER A 549 -52.72 -15.24 -2.04
CA SER A 549 -52.99 -16.09 -3.20
C SER A 549 -51.81 -15.97 -4.15
N SER A 550 -50.96 -16.99 -4.15
CA SER A 550 -49.86 -17.19 -5.08
C SER A 550 -50.41 -17.33 -6.51
N GLY A 551 -50.05 -16.39 -7.38
CA GLY A 551 -50.33 -16.46 -8.81
C GLY A 551 -50.12 -15.11 -9.48
N LEU A 552 -49.40 -15.13 -10.60
CA LEU A 552 -49.15 -14.02 -11.54
C LEU A 552 -50.31 -13.02 -11.62
N ASN A 553 -50.24 -11.90 -10.89
CA ASN A 553 -50.82 -10.61 -11.24
C ASN A 553 -50.52 -9.57 -10.15
N TRP A 554 -50.16 -8.38 -10.59
CA TRP A 554 -49.36 -7.36 -9.90
C TRP A 554 -50.22 -6.19 -9.37
N PHE A 555 -51.47 -6.42 -8.97
CA PHE A 555 -52.32 -5.36 -8.42
C PHE A 555 -53.29 -5.78 -7.31
N GLU A 556 -53.51 -4.79 -6.43
CA GLU A 556 -54.49 -4.66 -5.36
C GLU A 556 -54.23 -5.41 -4.04
N THR A 557 -53.82 -4.64 -3.02
CA THR A 557 -54.05 -5.00 -1.62
C THR A 557 -54.77 -3.84 -0.94
N SER A 558 -56.11 -3.87 -0.97
CA SER A 558 -56.92 -3.04 -0.09
C SER A 558 -56.98 -3.70 1.30
N ILE A 559 -56.40 -3.05 2.31
CA ILE A 559 -56.36 -3.59 3.67
C ILE A 559 -57.56 -3.06 4.47
N GLN A 560 -58.50 -3.94 4.81
CA GLN A 560 -59.55 -3.68 5.80
C GLN A 560 -59.08 -4.09 7.20
N VAL A 561 -59.20 -3.19 8.17
CA VAL A 561 -58.88 -3.43 9.58
C VAL A 561 -60.07 -4.06 10.32
N SER A 562 -59.87 -5.20 11.00
CA SER A 562 -60.87 -5.78 11.91
C SER A 562 -60.23 -6.49 13.11
N PHE A 563 -60.86 -6.41 14.28
CA PHE A 563 -60.36 -6.97 15.54
C PHE A 563 -61.32 -8.04 16.07
N GLY A 564 -61.13 -9.30 15.65
CA GLY A 564 -62.13 -10.35 15.88
C GLY A 564 -63.50 -9.97 15.29
N ALA A 565 -64.61 -10.29 15.97
CA ALA A 565 -65.97 -10.05 15.47
C ALA A 565 -66.54 -8.64 15.70
N GLN A 566 -65.78 -7.67 16.23
CA GLN A 566 -66.30 -6.31 16.47
C GLN A 566 -65.30 -5.19 16.12
N LYS A 567 -65.80 -4.15 15.44
CA LYS A 567 -65.08 -2.93 15.05
C LYS A 567 -65.04 -1.94 16.22
N VAL A 568 -63.85 -1.50 16.65
CA VAL A 568 -63.71 -0.44 17.68
C VAL A 568 -62.63 0.57 17.26
N SER A 569 -62.86 1.86 17.56
CA SER A 569 -62.00 2.98 17.15
C SER A 569 -60.73 3.14 18.01
N LEU A 570 -59.66 3.64 17.37
CA LEU A 570 -58.29 3.83 17.87
C LEU A 570 -58.16 4.58 19.22
N LYS A 571 -59.18 5.30 19.68
CA LYS A 571 -59.14 6.08 20.94
C LYS A 571 -59.02 5.23 22.21
N HIS A 572 -59.33 3.94 22.18
CA HIS A 572 -59.29 3.09 23.38
C HIS A 572 -57.97 2.33 23.60
N LEU A 573 -57.11 2.21 22.59
CA LEU A 573 -55.80 1.53 22.71
C LEU A 573 -54.75 2.36 23.46
N HIS A 574 -54.90 3.69 23.48
CA HIS A 574 -53.96 4.62 24.09
C HIS A 574 -53.93 4.57 25.64
N LYS A 575 -54.92 3.89 26.27
CA LYS A 575 -55.07 3.84 27.74
C LYS A 575 -54.45 2.59 28.38
N SER A 576 -54.21 1.53 27.62
CA SER A 576 -53.69 0.25 28.12
C SER A 576 -52.16 0.17 28.10
N VAL A 577 -51.47 0.94 27.25
CA VAL A 577 -50.00 0.98 27.21
C VAL A 577 -49.41 1.90 28.30
N LYS A 578 -50.19 2.86 28.81
CA LYS A 578 -49.73 3.82 29.83
C LYS A 578 -49.72 3.26 31.26
N ASN A 579 -50.40 2.14 31.53
CA ASN A 579 -50.41 1.50 32.83
C ASN A 579 -49.51 0.25 32.83
N LYS A 580 -48.31 0.43 33.37
CA LYS A 580 -47.33 -0.65 33.62
C LYS A 580 -47.90 -1.73 34.54
N SER A 581 -47.93 -2.97 34.06
CA SER A 581 -47.87 -4.20 34.88
C SER A 581 -47.29 -5.30 33.97
N ARG A 582 -45.98 -5.61 34.00
CA ARG A 582 -45.30 -6.52 34.95
C ARG A 582 -46.23 -7.60 35.53
N HIS A 583 -46.34 -8.75 34.85
CA HIS A 583 -45.88 -10.07 35.32
C HIS A 583 -46.29 -11.21 34.37
N TYR A 584 -45.49 -12.29 34.44
CA TYR A 584 -45.51 -13.57 33.72
C TYR A 584 -46.87 -14.30 33.77
N VAL A 585 -47.27 -15.00 32.69
CA VAL A 585 -47.06 -16.43 32.34
C VAL A 585 -47.41 -16.61 30.87
#